data_AF-A0A4Q2V1W1-F1
#
_entry.id   AF-A0A4Q2V1W1-F1
#
_cell.length_a   1.000
_cell.length_b   1.000
_cell.length_c   1.000
_cell.angle_alpha   90.00
_cell.angle_beta   90.00
_cell.angle_gamma   90.00
#
_symmetry.space_group_name_H-M   'P 1'
#
loop_
_entity.id
_entity.type
_entity.pdbx_description
1 polymer ?
#
loop_
_entity_poly.entity_id
_entity_poly.type
_entity_poly.pdbx_seq_one_letter_code
_entity_poly.pdbx_strand_id
1 'polypeptide(L)'
;MLSSLNRSIRPVLLGILICSWAVSTFASPMVSSVAIEKDCAARCAEAYDNCVDRTDTSRWECDGFYKVCLGFNPFGLNGAMITPTTCRP
;
A
#
# COMPACT_ATOMS: atom_id res chain seq x y z
N MET A 1 -0.47 20.52 -31.60
CA MET A 1 -1.07 20.61 -30.25
C MET A 1 -1.72 19.26 -29.93
N LEU A 2 -0.89 18.28 -29.52
CA LEU A 2 -1.32 16.95 -29.10
C LEU A 2 -1.29 16.89 -27.57
N SER A 3 -2.46 16.98 -26.93
CA SER A 3 -2.59 16.67 -25.49
C SER A 3 -3.86 15.83 -25.24
N SER A 4 -4.12 14.87 -26.13
CA SER A 4 -5.23 13.91 -25.99
C SER A 4 -4.76 12.48 -26.25
N LEU A 5 -3.71 12.05 -25.52
CA LEU A 5 -3.30 10.65 -25.49
C LEU A 5 -2.59 10.30 -24.17
N ASN A 6 -3.26 10.50 -23.04
CA ASN A 6 -2.82 9.90 -21.77
C ASN A 6 -3.97 9.21 -21.01
N ARG A 7 -4.79 8.49 -21.77
CA ARG A 7 -5.77 7.53 -21.26
C ARG A 7 -5.66 6.25 -22.06
N SER A 8 -4.54 5.55 -21.92
CA SER A 8 -4.40 4.18 -22.46
C SER A 8 -3.15 3.48 -21.91
N ILE A 9 -3.18 3.05 -20.65
CA ILE A 9 -2.25 2.02 -20.16
C ILE A 9 -3.01 1.02 -19.31
N ARG A 10 -3.87 0.23 -19.97
CA ARG A 10 -4.08 -1.23 -19.76
C ARG A 10 -4.68 -1.72 -21.09
N PRO A 11 -4.05 -2.68 -21.79
CA PRO A 11 -4.08 -4.04 -21.29
C PRO A 11 -2.77 -4.83 -21.52
N VAL A 12 -2.38 -5.58 -20.50
CA VAL A 12 -1.34 -6.61 -20.50
C VAL A 12 -1.83 -7.80 -21.35
N LEU A 13 -1.89 -7.62 -22.67
CA LEU A 13 -2.51 -8.59 -23.58
C LEU A 13 -1.87 -8.59 -24.97
N LEU A 14 -0.54 -8.51 -25.04
CA LEU A 14 0.24 -8.76 -26.26
C LEU A 14 1.59 -9.41 -25.91
N GLY A 15 1.57 -10.74 -25.87
CA GLY A 15 2.62 -11.59 -26.46
C GLY A 15 4.06 -11.43 -25.98
N ILE A 16 4.40 -12.16 -24.91
CA ILE A 16 5.41 -13.24 -24.95
C ILE A 16 6.40 -13.14 -26.14
N LEU A 17 7.53 -12.48 -25.92
CA LEU A 17 8.78 -12.71 -26.65
C LEU A 17 9.82 -13.15 -25.63
N ILE A 18 9.87 -14.46 -25.47
CA ILE A 18 10.75 -15.23 -24.62
C ILE A 18 12.14 -15.19 -25.28
N CYS A 19 13.08 -14.50 -24.65
CA CYS A 19 14.49 -14.77 -24.86
C CYS A 19 15.13 -15.06 -23.50
N SER A 20 15.50 -16.33 -23.36
CA SER A 20 16.69 -16.77 -22.64
C SER A 20 16.57 -17.27 -21.19
N TRP A 21 16.35 -18.59 -21.06
CA TRP A 21 16.98 -19.52 -20.10
C TRP A 21 17.34 -18.97 -18.70
N ALA A 22 16.33 -18.75 -17.89
CA ALA A 22 16.32 -19.20 -16.51
C ALA A 22 14.86 -19.33 -16.06
N VAL A 23 14.45 -20.56 -15.77
CA VAL A 23 13.28 -20.78 -14.94
C VAL A 23 13.57 -20.10 -13.60
N SER A 24 12.91 -18.98 -13.36
CA SER A 24 12.72 -18.50 -12.00
C SER A 24 11.22 -18.41 -11.85
N THR A 25 10.67 -19.52 -11.38
CA THR A 25 9.35 -19.57 -10.78
C THR A 25 9.40 -18.64 -9.57
N PHE A 26 9.32 -17.33 -9.81
CA PHE A 26 8.90 -16.39 -8.78
C PHE A 26 7.40 -16.57 -8.64
N ALA A 27 7.02 -17.71 -8.07
CA ALA A 27 5.82 -17.78 -7.28
C ALA A 27 6.08 -16.88 -6.06
N SER A 28 5.97 -15.56 -6.26
CA SER A 28 5.58 -14.71 -5.15
C SER A 28 4.26 -15.32 -4.68
N PRO A 29 4.11 -15.70 -3.40
CA PRO A 29 2.78 -15.95 -2.90
C PRO A 29 2.03 -14.65 -3.17
N MET A 30 1.05 -14.71 -4.09
CA MET A 30 -0.01 -13.72 -4.15
C MET A 30 -0.71 -13.86 -2.81
N VAL A 31 -0.18 -13.14 -1.81
CA VAL A 31 -0.76 -13.03 -0.48
C VAL A 31 -2.22 -12.70 -0.73
N SER A 32 -3.05 -13.67 -0.38
CA SER A 32 -4.43 -13.73 -0.81
C SER A 32 -5.10 -12.43 -0.40
N SER A 33 -5.50 -11.62 -1.37
CA SER A 33 -6.14 -10.32 -1.18
C SER A 33 -7.52 -10.40 -0.50
N VAL A 34 -7.89 -11.59 -0.02
CA VAL A 34 -9.19 -11.93 0.57
C VAL A 34 -9.12 -12.09 2.09
N ALA A 35 -7.92 -12.28 2.69
CA ALA A 35 -7.73 -12.16 4.15
C ALA A 35 -7.42 -10.71 4.60
N ILE A 36 -7.15 -9.81 3.64
CA ILE A 36 -6.61 -8.47 3.86
C ILE A 36 -7.61 -7.51 4.51
N GLU A 37 -8.93 -7.67 4.34
CA GLU A 37 -9.87 -6.64 4.82
C GLU A 37 -10.04 -6.58 6.34
N LYS A 38 -10.05 -7.72 7.05
CA LYS A 38 -10.15 -7.73 8.52
C LYS A 38 -8.82 -7.43 9.21
N ASP A 39 -7.71 -7.67 8.51
CA ASP A 39 -6.37 -7.40 9.03
C ASP A 39 -5.80 -6.06 8.61
N CYS A 40 -6.41 -5.34 7.65
CA CYS A 40 -5.75 -4.18 7.07
C CYS A 40 -5.58 -3.04 8.09
N ALA A 41 -6.58 -2.75 8.92
CA ALA A 41 -6.42 -1.73 9.97
C ALA A 41 -5.39 -2.12 11.02
N ALA A 42 -5.34 -3.41 11.40
CA ALA A 42 -4.35 -3.95 12.32
C ALA A 42 -2.92 -3.88 11.74
N ARG A 43 -2.75 -4.25 10.47
CA ARG A 43 -1.46 -4.17 9.76
C ARG A 43 -0.99 -2.73 9.58
N CYS A 44 -1.91 -1.80 9.29
CA CYS A 44 -1.57 -0.38 9.24
C CYS A 44 -1.15 0.13 10.63
N ALA A 45 -1.81 -0.31 11.70
CA ALA A 45 -1.45 0.08 13.06
C ALA A 45 -0.09 -0.49 13.47
N GLU A 46 0.18 -1.77 13.18
CA GLU A 46 1.49 -2.38 13.41
C GLU A 46 2.59 -1.67 12.62
N ALA A 47 2.36 -1.35 11.33
CA ALA A 47 3.32 -0.60 10.53
C ALA A 47 3.56 0.82 11.07
N TYR A 48 2.52 1.44 11.62
CA TYR A 48 2.62 2.74 12.27
C TYR A 48 3.46 2.66 13.55
N ASP A 49 3.18 1.71 14.43
CA ASP A 49 3.92 1.50 15.68
C ASP A 49 5.41 1.24 15.40
N ASN A 50 5.70 0.37 14.42
CA ASN A 50 7.07 0.16 13.94
C ASN A 50 7.71 1.42 13.35
N CYS A 51 6.94 2.30 12.71
CA CYS A 51 7.46 3.54 12.15
C CYS A 51 7.84 4.54 13.25
N VAL A 52 7.01 4.69 14.29
CA VAL A 52 7.25 5.67 15.35
C VAL A 52 8.33 5.24 16.34
N ASP A 53 8.62 3.94 16.41
CA ASP A 53 9.72 3.39 17.22
C ASP A 53 11.10 3.60 16.58
N ARG A 54 11.15 4.00 15.30
CA ARG A 54 12.41 4.26 14.60
C ARG A 54 12.94 5.65 14.92
N THR A 55 14.25 5.72 15.18
CA THR A 55 14.95 6.99 15.48
C THR A 55 15.26 7.83 14.24
N ASP A 56 15.20 7.24 13.05
CA ASP A 56 15.48 7.89 11.76
C ASP A 56 14.22 8.41 11.06
N THR A 57 13.04 8.18 11.65
CA THR A 57 11.76 8.56 11.09
C THR A 57 11.07 9.55 12.02
N SER A 58 10.42 10.54 11.43
CA SER A 58 9.66 11.53 12.17
C SER A 58 8.21 11.09 12.34
N ARG A 59 7.57 11.48 13.45
CA ARG A 59 6.15 11.20 13.70
C ARG A 59 5.24 11.63 12.54
N TRP A 60 5.55 12.75 11.89
CA TRP A 60 4.76 13.28 10.79
C TRP A 60 4.81 12.40 9.54
N GLU A 61 5.95 11.75 9.26
CA GLU A 61 6.09 10.79 8.16
C GLU A 61 5.24 9.56 8.43
N CYS A 62 5.32 9.02 9.64
CA CYS A 62 4.52 7.88 10.07
C CYS A 62 3.03 8.16 9.99
N ASP A 63 2.59 9.34 10.44
CA ASP A 63 1.20 9.77 10.32
C ASP A 63 0.76 9.85 8.85
N GLY A 64 1.65 10.29 7.96
CA GLY A 64 1.43 10.32 6.51
C GLY A 64 1.22 8.92 5.92
N PHE A 65 2.13 8.00 6.21
CA PHE A 65 2.01 6.61 5.77
C PHE A 65 0.75 5.92 6.34
N TYR A 66 0.43 6.20 7.60
CA TYR A 66 -0.74 5.62 8.24
C TYR A 66 -2.05 6.06 7.58
N LYS A 67 -2.16 7.35 7.22
CA LYS A 67 -3.30 7.89 6.46
C LYS A 67 -3.47 7.21 5.10
N VAL A 68 -2.36 7.02 4.38
CA VAL A 68 -2.37 6.36 3.07
C VAL A 68 -2.77 4.89 3.22
N CYS A 69 -2.22 4.19 4.22
CA CYS A 69 -2.53 2.79 4.50
C CYS A 69 -4.02 2.57 4.85
N LEU A 70 -4.57 3.46 5.67
CA LEU A 70 -5.98 3.40 6.07
C LEU A 70 -6.95 3.92 5.01
N GLY A 71 -6.48 4.79 4.10
CA GLY A 71 -7.32 5.52 3.15
C GLY A 71 -8.12 6.68 3.75
N PHE A 72 -7.84 7.07 5.00
CA PHE A 72 -8.44 8.22 5.68
C PHE A 72 -7.55 8.73 6.81
N ASN A 73 -7.90 9.88 7.39
CA ASN A 73 -7.18 10.44 8.54
C ASN A 73 -7.74 9.95 9.89
N PRO A 74 -6.98 9.15 10.68
CA PRO A 74 -7.42 8.68 11.99
C PRO A 74 -7.10 9.66 13.14
N PHE A 75 -6.43 10.78 12.86
CA PHE A 75 -5.99 11.74 13.88
C PHE A 75 -7.04 12.84 14.11
N GLY A 76 -7.42 13.05 15.36
CA GLY A 76 -8.31 14.13 15.78
C GLY A 76 -7.65 15.51 15.73
N LEU A 77 -8.43 16.58 15.97
CA LEU A 77 -7.95 17.97 15.99
C LEU A 77 -6.85 18.22 17.04
N ASN A 78 -6.84 17.42 18.11
CA ASN A 78 -5.83 17.43 19.16
C ASN A 78 -4.59 16.56 18.85
N GLY A 79 -4.53 15.95 17.66
CA GLY A 79 -3.48 15.01 17.27
C GLY A 79 -3.60 13.62 17.91
N ALA A 80 -4.67 13.35 18.67
CA ALA A 80 -4.88 12.02 19.24
C ALA A 80 -5.26 11.02 18.14
N MET A 81 -4.59 9.88 18.16
CA MET A 81 -4.86 8.78 17.24
C MET A 81 -6.02 7.94 17.78
N ILE A 82 -7.07 7.77 16.96
CA ILE A 82 -8.10 6.77 17.24
C ILE A 82 -7.73 5.51 16.46
N THR A 83 -7.51 4.40 17.17
CA THR A 83 -7.21 3.12 16.53
C THR A 83 -8.40 2.66 15.69
N PRO A 84 -8.26 2.60 14.36
CA PRO A 84 -9.34 2.22 13.47
C PRO A 84 -9.50 0.71 13.42
N THR A 85 -10.73 0.24 13.23
CA THR A 85 -11.05 -1.19 12.99
C THR A 85 -11.32 -1.51 11.52
N THR A 86 -11.29 -0.49 10.66
CA THR A 86 -11.56 -0.58 9.22
C THR A 86 -10.57 0.28 8.45
N CYS A 87 -10.38 -0.04 7.19
CA CYS A 87 -9.58 0.72 6.25
C CYS A 87 -10.26 0.72 4.87
N ARG A 88 -9.85 1.67 4.03
CA ARG A 88 -10.33 1.88 2.67
C ARG A 88 -9.13 2.01 1.73
N PRO A 89 -8.39 0.92 1.48
CA PRO A 89 -7.20 0.95 0.65
C PRO A 89 -7.47 1.47 -0.77
#